data_AF-A0A7C9RK14-F1
#
_entry.id   AF-A0A7C9RK14-F1
#
_cell.length_a   1.000
_cell.length_b   1.000
_cell.length_c   1.000
_cell.angle_alpha   90.00
_cell.angle_beta   90.00
_cell.angle_gamma   90.00
#
_symmetry.space_group_name_H-M   'P 1'
#
loop_
_entity.id
_entity.type
_entity.pdbx_description
1 polymer ?
#
loop_
_entity_poly.entity_id
_entity_poly.type
_entity_poly.pdbx_seq_one_letter_code
_entity_poly.pdbx_strand_id
1 'polypeptide(L)'
;QSDWPHIAVYVPQYQRIRIKRSSRFDLIDPHKTNRVFVERLEDLAPRAAMLFRPAMLRDLDHAGCLSGARAIWSQWDGYLKQERGLTLLAELETRGIPLDHAHTSGHASIPDLKRLAEAIQPKVLVPIHTYEPEQFPAHFQAVSLKNDGEWWDVAT
;
A
#
# COMPACT_ATOMS: atom_id res chain seq x y z
N GLN A 1 -0.68 3.52 -18.73
CA GLN A 1 -1.70 3.90 -17.73
C GLN A 1 -1.84 5.41 -17.63
N SER A 2 -0.76 6.19 -17.68
CA SER A 2 -0.84 7.66 -17.70
C SER A 2 -1.57 8.27 -18.90
N ASP A 3 -1.87 7.46 -19.89
CA ASP A 3 -2.56 7.76 -21.15
C ASP A 3 -4.04 7.36 -21.13
N TRP A 4 -4.51 6.68 -20.08
CA TRP A 4 -5.88 6.20 -19.98
C TRP A 4 -6.88 7.34 -19.73
N PRO A 5 -8.12 7.25 -20.26
CA PRO A 5 -9.18 8.19 -19.92
C PRO A 5 -9.38 8.30 -18.40
N HIS A 6 -9.66 9.50 -17.91
CA HIS A 6 -9.91 9.81 -16.50
C HIS A 6 -8.74 9.60 -15.53
N ILE A 7 -7.54 9.25 -16.02
CA ILE A 7 -6.31 9.22 -15.22
C ILE A 7 -5.55 10.52 -15.42
N ALA A 8 -5.30 11.25 -14.33
CA ALA A 8 -4.43 12.41 -14.30
C ALA A 8 -3.10 12.06 -13.60
N VAL A 9 -1.99 12.63 -14.08
CA VAL A 9 -0.66 12.44 -13.50
C VAL A 9 -0.19 13.73 -12.86
N TYR A 10 -0.14 13.74 -11.53
CA TYR A 10 0.49 14.80 -10.77
C TYR A 10 1.92 14.40 -10.39
N VAL A 11 2.89 15.27 -10.67
CA VAL A 11 4.29 15.08 -10.29
C VAL A 11 4.64 16.08 -9.18
N PRO A 12 4.83 15.61 -7.92
CA PRO A 12 5.12 16.47 -6.79
C PRO A 12 6.36 17.33 -6.98
N GLN A 13 6.40 18.50 -6.33
CA GLN A 13 7.45 19.50 -6.50
C GLN A 13 8.85 18.94 -6.22
N TYR A 14 9.00 18.11 -5.19
CA TYR A 14 10.30 17.49 -4.87
C TYR A 14 10.79 16.57 -6.01
N GLN A 15 9.88 15.86 -6.69
CA GLN A 15 10.23 15.03 -7.85
C GLN A 15 10.58 15.89 -9.05
N ARG A 16 9.83 16.97 -9.31
CA ARG A 16 10.14 17.93 -10.39
C ARG A 16 11.53 18.53 -10.23
N ILE A 17 11.91 18.93 -9.01
CA ILE A 17 13.25 19.43 -8.71
C ILE A 17 14.30 18.34 -8.97
N ARG A 18 14.06 17.11 -8.52
CA ARG A 18 14.98 15.99 -8.75
C ARG A 18 15.18 15.71 -10.24
N ILE A 19 14.10 15.61 -11.00
CA ILE A 19 14.12 15.38 -12.46
C ILE A 19 14.91 16.48 -13.17
N LYS A 20 14.66 17.76 -12.82
CA LYS A 20 15.39 18.90 -13.38
C LYS A 20 16.89 18.82 -13.06
N ARG A 21 17.26 18.49 -11.82
CA ARG A 21 18.67 18.39 -11.41
C ARG A 21 19.40 17.22 -12.05
N SER A 22 18.71 16.10 -12.29
CA SER A 22 19.30 14.90 -12.89
C SER A 22 19.14 14.85 -14.42
N SER A 23 18.53 15.87 -15.05
CA SER A 23 18.20 15.89 -16.48
C SER A 23 17.40 14.67 -16.97
N ARG A 24 16.61 14.05 -16.08
CA ARG A 24 15.85 12.82 -16.38
C ARG A 24 14.45 13.13 -16.91
N PHE A 25 14.39 13.95 -17.95
CA PHE A 25 13.12 14.35 -18.57
C PHE A 25 12.40 13.17 -19.23
N ASP A 26 13.15 12.13 -19.61
CA ASP A 26 12.63 10.84 -20.09
C ASP A 26 11.60 10.22 -19.14
N LEU A 27 11.68 10.49 -17.83
CA LEU A 27 10.75 9.96 -16.83
C LEU A 27 9.37 10.64 -16.86
N ILE A 28 9.26 11.87 -17.36
CA ILE A 28 7.99 12.62 -17.40
C ILE A 28 7.41 12.71 -18.81
N ASP A 29 8.25 12.52 -19.82
CA ASP A 29 7.88 12.67 -21.22
C ASP A 29 6.72 11.75 -21.67
N PRO A 30 6.67 10.47 -21.26
CA PRO A 30 5.55 9.58 -21.57
C PRO A 30 4.22 10.00 -20.92
N HIS A 31 4.25 10.89 -19.92
CA HIS A 31 3.10 11.27 -19.11
C HIS A 31 2.53 12.66 -19.48
N LYS A 32 3.08 13.33 -20.51
CA LYS A 32 2.72 14.72 -20.86
C LYS A 32 1.23 14.91 -21.12
N THR A 33 0.55 13.95 -21.76
CA THR A 33 -0.84 14.09 -22.20
C THR A 33 -1.82 14.33 -21.05
N ASN A 34 -1.71 13.57 -19.97
CA ASN A 34 -2.64 13.67 -18.83
C ASN A 34 -1.99 14.32 -17.61
N ARG A 35 -0.88 15.02 -17.80
CA ARG A 35 -0.18 15.67 -16.70
C ARG A 35 -1.00 16.86 -16.18
N VAL A 36 -1.15 16.93 -14.86
CA VAL A 36 -1.74 18.08 -14.17
C VAL A 36 -0.68 18.78 -13.32
N PHE A 37 -0.89 20.08 -13.09
CA PHE A 37 -0.02 20.92 -12.28
C PHE A 37 -0.74 21.37 -11.01
N VAL A 38 0.01 21.92 -10.06
CA VAL A 38 -0.49 22.26 -8.72
C VAL A 38 -1.64 23.25 -8.78
N GLU A 39 -1.60 24.18 -9.73
CA GLU A 39 -2.59 25.22 -9.98
C GLU A 39 -3.95 24.66 -10.42
N ARG A 40 -4.01 23.39 -10.83
CA ARG A 40 -5.24 22.71 -11.28
C ARG A 40 -5.84 21.82 -10.20
N LEU A 41 -5.16 21.62 -9.07
CA LEU A 41 -5.59 20.63 -8.07
C LEU A 41 -6.84 21.05 -7.32
N GLU A 42 -7.00 22.34 -7.01
CA GLU A 42 -8.21 22.86 -6.34
C GLU A 42 -9.47 22.57 -7.16
N ASP A 43 -9.46 22.90 -8.47
CA ASP A 43 -10.57 22.63 -9.40
C ASP A 43 -10.88 21.14 -9.62
N LEU A 44 -9.90 20.27 -9.35
CA LEU A 44 -10.03 18.82 -9.52
C LEU A 44 -10.49 18.13 -8.23
N ALA A 45 -10.15 18.68 -7.07
CA ALA A 45 -10.33 18.04 -5.77
C ALA A 45 -11.77 17.52 -5.51
N PRO A 46 -12.86 18.25 -5.85
CA PRO A 46 -14.22 17.78 -5.57
C PRO A 46 -14.63 16.49 -6.32
N ARG A 47 -13.87 16.09 -7.34
CA ARG A 47 -14.20 14.98 -8.26
C ARG A 47 -13.04 14.01 -8.47
N ALA A 48 -12.00 14.08 -7.66
CA ALA A 48 -10.79 13.29 -7.83
C ALA A 48 -10.51 12.43 -6.60
N ALA A 49 -10.03 11.22 -6.85
CA ALA A 49 -9.29 10.42 -5.87
C ALA A 49 -7.80 10.48 -6.23
N MET A 50 -6.95 10.70 -5.24
CA MET A 50 -5.50 10.79 -5.45
C MET A 50 -4.78 9.63 -4.76
N LEU A 51 -3.94 8.91 -5.52
CA LEU A 51 -2.91 8.08 -4.92
C LEU A 51 -1.87 8.99 -4.28
N PHE A 52 -1.87 9.02 -2.96
CA PHE A 52 -1.15 10.00 -2.17
C PHE A 52 0.06 9.40 -1.45
N ARG A 53 1.04 10.26 -1.14
CA ARG A 53 2.18 9.98 -0.25
C ARG A 53 2.33 11.15 0.72
N PRO A 54 2.69 10.92 2.00
CA PRO A 54 2.82 12.00 3.00
C PRO A 54 3.66 13.20 2.53
N ALA A 55 4.74 12.95 1.77
CA ALA A 55 5.60 14.00 1.22
C ALA A 55 4.89 14.99 0.26
N MET A 56 3.68 14.67 -0.20
CA MET A 56 2.86 15.52 -1.07
C MET A 56 2.02 16.53 -0.30
N LEU A 57 1.85 16.38 1.02
CA LEU A 57 0.97 17.25 1.82
C LEU A 57 1.31 18.73 1.65
N ARG A 58 2.60 19.08 1.62
CA ARG A 58 3.03 20.47 1.41
C ARG A 58 2.55 21.06 0.07
N ASP A 59 2.57 20.25 -0.98
CA ASP A 59 2.10 20.69 -2.29
C ASP A 59 0.57 20.85 -2.29
N LEU A 60 -0.15 19.95 -1.60
CA LEU A 60 -1.60 19.98 -1.48
C LEU A 60 -2.10 21.13 -0.59
N ASP A 61 -1.36 21.46 0.48
CA ASP A 61 -1.58 22.66 1.29
C ASP A 61 -1.43 23.92 0.43
N HIS A 62 -0.34 23.99 -0.34
CA HIS A 62 -0.09 25.13 -1.24
C HIS A 62 -1.17 25.27 -2.31
N ALA A 63 -1.72 24.15 -2.78
CA ALA A 63 -2.81 24.14 -3.76
C ALA A 63 -4.18 24.53 -3.17
N GLY A 64 -4.32 24.65 -1.83
CA GLY A 64 -5.61 24.94 -1.19
C GLY A 64 -6.66 23.84 -1.36
N CYS A 65 -6.26 22.63 -1.79
CA CYS A 65 -7.18 21.63 -2.31
C CYS A 65 -7.64 20.59 -1.26
N LEU A 66 -7.41 20.84 0.03
CA LEU A 66 -7.67 19.89 1.12
C LEU A 66 -8.96 20.17 1.90
N SER A 67 -9.69 21.24 1.58
CA SER A 67 -10.97 21.55 2.22
C SER A 67 -11.97 20.41 2.01
N GLY A 68 -12.44 19.82 3.11
CA GLY A 68 -13.38 18.69 3.08
C GLY A 68 -12.75 17.36 2.61
N ALA A 69 -11.42 17.28 2.49
CA ALA A 69 -10.75 16.04 2.09
C ALA A 69 -10.93 14.92 3.12
N ARG A 70 -10.89 13.67 2.64
CA ARG A 70 -10.82 12.46 3.47
C ARG A 70 -9.66 11.60 3.04
N ALA A 71 -8.92 11.05 3.99
CA ALA A 71 -7.90 10.06 3.73
C ALA A 71 -8.50 8.65 3.81
N ILE A 72 -8.13 7.78 2.88
CA ILE A 72 -8.51 6.36 2.90
C ILE A 72 -7.24 5.53 3.08
N TRP A 73 -7.17 4.76 4.16
CA TRP A 73 -6.10 3.80 4.40
C TRP A 73 -6.53 2.41 3.94
N SER A 74 -6.03 1.98 2.78
CA SER A 74 -6.31 0.66 2.22
C SER A 74 -5.15 -0.34 2.41
N GLN A 75 -4.27 -0.06 3.37
CA GLN A 75 -3.15 -0.94 3.74
C GLN A 75 -3.42 -1.60 5.09
N TRP A 76 -2.54 -2.52 5.47
CA TRP A 76 -2.58 -3.13 6.80
C TRP A 76 -2.55 -2.06 7.89
N ASP A 77 -3.39 -2.22 8.91
CA ASP A 77 -3.53 -1.29 10.03
C ASP A 77 -2.28 -1.26 10.92
N GLY A 78 -1.52 -2.36 10.97
CA GLY A 78 -0.25 -2.44 11.69
C GLY A 78 0.76 -1.36 11.28
N TYR A 79 0.74 -0.92 10.01
CA TYR A 79 1.59 0.18 9.54
C TYR A 79 1.21 1.55 10.12
N LEU A 80 -0.04 1.75 10.54
CA LEU A 80 -0.44 2.99 11.23
C LEU A 80 0.11 3.07 12.66
N LYS A 81 0.46 1.92 13.26
CA LYS A 81 1.06 1.82 14.60
C LYS A 81 2.58 2.05 14.60
N GLN A 82 3.19 2.17 13.43
CA GLN A 82 4.63 2.44 13.27
C GLN A 82 4.89 3.96 13.19
N GLU A 83 6.14 4.38 13.42
CA GLU A 83 6.55 5.80 13.44
C GLU A 83 6.05 6.62 12.23
N ARG A 84 6.18 6.08 11.02
CA ARG A 84 5.72 6.74 9.79
C ARG A 84 4.20 6.89 9.74
N GLY A 85 3.49 5.89 10.25
CA GLY A 85 2.03 5.90 10.36
C GLY A 85 1.54 6.94 11.36
N LEU A 86 2.16 6.98 12.55
CA LEU A 86 1.87 7.98 13.58
C LEU A 86 2.13 9.40 13.09
N THR A 87 3.24 9.60 12.36
CA THR A 87 3.56 10.89 11.74
C THR A 87 2.48 11.32 10.74
N LEU A 88 2.02 10.39 9.89
CA LEU A 88 0.94 10.67 8.95
C LEU A 88 -0.36 11.03 9.69
N LEU A 89 -0.73 10.28 10.73
CA LEU A 89 -1.94 10.56 11.51
C LEU A 89 -1.91 11.97 12.12
N ALA A 90 -0.77 12.37 12.70
CA ALA A 90 -0.60 13.72 13.25
C ALA A 90 -0.72 14.80 12.16
N GLU A 91 -0.10 14.59 10.99
CA GLU A 91 -0.21 15.53 9.88
C GLU A 91 -1.65 15.66 9.35
N LEU A 92 -2.42 14.58 9.30
CA LEU A 92 -3.82 14.63 8.90
C LEU A 92 -4.68 15.33 9.96
N GLU A 93 -4.43 15.06 11.24
CA GLU A 93 -5.14 15.69 12.37
C GLU A 93 -4.95 17.21 12.39
N THR A 94 -3.71 17.70 12.20
CA THR A 94 -3.44 19.14 12.13
C THR A 94 -4.20 19.87 11.01
N ARG A 95 -4.64 19.13 9.98
CA ARG A 95 -5.42 19.63 8.84
C ARG A 95 -6.92 19.36 8.96
N GLY A 96 -7.36 18.71 10.04
CA GLY A 96 -8.74 18.30 10.20
C GLY A 96 -9.20 17.26 9.16
N ILE A 97 -8.28 16.47 8.61
CA ILE A 97 -8.59 15.46 7.59
C ILE A 97 -8.87 14.12 8.29
N PRO A 98 -10.11 13.59 8.26
CA PRO A 98 -10.39 12.28 8.82
C PRO A 98 -9.73 11.18 7.98
N LEU A 99 -9.33 10.09 8.65
CA LEU A 99 -8.80 8.89 8.02
C LEU A 99 -9.77 7.72 8.23
N ASP A 100 -10.25 7.14 7.13
CA ASP A 100 -11.08 5.94 7.11
C ASP A 100 -10.21 4.72 6.79
N HIS A 101 -10.40 3.62 7.54
CA HIS A 101 -9.73 2.35 7.25
C HIS A 101 -10.61 1.50 6.32
N ALA A 102 -10.05 1.10 5.18
CA ALA A 102 -10.74 0.28 4.18
C ALA A 102 -9.76 -0.73 3.57
N HIS A 103 -9.39 -1.75 4.36
CA HIS A 103 -8.44 -2.79 3.97
C HIS A 103 -9.07 -4.18 4.02
N THR A 104 -8.76 -4.99 3.02
CA THR A 104 -9.04 -6.42 3.01
C THR A 104 -7.70 -7.15 2.89
N SER A 105 -7.49 -8.15 3.75
CA SER A 105 -6.26 -8.95 3.71
C SER A 105 -6.09 -9.63 2.35
N GLY A 106 -4.86 -9.66 1.85
CA GLY A 106 -4.48 -10.44 0.66
C GLY A 106 -4.17 -11.91 0.97
N HIS A 107 -4.14 -12.31 2.25
CA HIS A 107 -3.88 -13.69 2.67
C HIS A 107 -5.17 -14.48 2.79
N ALA A 108 -5.09 -15.78 2.46
CA ALA A 108 -6.20 -16.71 2.63
C ALA A 108 -6.60 -16.85 4.11
N SER A 109 -7.89 -16.98 4.36
CA SER A 109 -8.42 -17.23 5.70
C SER A 109 -8.08 -18.65 6.18
N ILE A 110 -8.16 -18.93 7.49
CA ILE A 110 -7.96 -20.30 8.02
C ILE A 110 -8.89 -21.31 7.34
N PRO A 111 -10.21 -21.05 7.16
CA PRO A 111 -11.08 -21.94 6.38
C PRO A 111 -10.60 -22.19 4.95
N ASP A 112 -10.13 -21.17 4.23
CA ASP A 112 -9.61 -21.33 2.87
C ASP A 112 -8.31 -22.15 2.83
N LEU A 113 -7.42 -21.92 3.80
CA LEU A 113 -6.20 -22.71 3.95
C LEU A 113 -6.50 -24.17 4.29
N LYS A 114 -7.54 -24.44 5.12
CA LYS A 114 -7.98 -25.81 5.41
C LYS A 114 -8.51 -26.50 4.17
N ARG A 115 -9.35 -25.81 3.39
CA ARG A 115 -9.84 -26.32 2.10
C ARG A 115 -8.70 -26.65 1.14
N LEU A 116 -7.66 -25.82 1.10
CA LEU A 116 -6.46 -26.07 0.31
C LEU A 116 -5.70 -27.31 0.81
N ALA A 117 -5.44 -27.41 2.11
CA ALA A 117 -4.74 -28.55 2.71
C ALA A 117 -5.50 -29.87 2.52
N GLU A 118 -6.82 -29.86 2.66
CA GLU A 118 -7.70 -31.02 2.43
C GLU A 118 -7.69 -31.47 0.97
N ALA A 119 -7.67 -30.52 0.02
CA ALA A 119 -7.60 -30.84 -1.40
C ALA A 119 -6.24 -31.41 -1.82
N ILE A 120 -5.15 -30.97 -1.18
CA ILE A 120 -3.79 -31.45 -1.45
C ILE A 120 -3.51 -32.79 -0.76
N GLN A 121 -4.04 -33.00 0.45
CA GLN A 121 -3.71 -34.13 1.34
C GLN A 121 -2.19 -34.31 1.53
N PRO A 122 -1.47 -33.28 2.01
CA PRO A 122 -0.02 -33.35 2.11
C PRO A 122 0.43 -34.39 3.16
N LYS A 123 1.46 -35.17 2.83
CA LYS A 123 2.15 -36.03 3.81
C LYS A 123 2.85 -35.22 4.91
N VAL A 124 3.30 -34.01 4.58
CA VAL A 124 3.95 -33.05 5.48
C VAL A 124 3.51 -31.64 5.10
N LEU A 125 3.02 -30.87 6.07
CA LEU A 125 2.63 -29.47 5.94
C LEU A 125 3.63 -28.57 6.66
N VAL A 126 4.12 -27.56 5.97
CA VAL A 126 5.15 -26.65 6.48
C VAL A 126 4.59 -25.24 6.47
N PRO A 127 4.32 -24.61 7.63
CA PRO A 127 3.91 -23.22 7.64
C PRO A 127 5.08 -22.33 7.24
N ILE A 128 4.85 -21.47 6.25
CA ILE A 128 5.79 -20.44 5.81
C ILE A 128 5.10 -19.08 5.79
N HIS A 129 5.88 -18.00 5.80
CA HIS A 129 5.36 -16.63 5.70
C HIS A 129 4.35 -16.26 6.81
N THR A 130 4.65 -16.67 8.04
CA THR A 130 3.90 -16.34 9.27
C THR A 130 4.89 -16.04 10.40
N TYR A 131 4.49 -15.19 11.36
CA TYR A 131 5.22 -14.97 12.61
C TYR A 131 4.83 -15.94 13.72
N GLU A 132 3.77 -16.73 13.51
CA GLU A 132 3.18 -17.61 14.51
C GLU A 132 3.05 -19.06 13.96
N PRO A 133 4.15 -19.67 13.45
CA PRO A 133 4.10 -21.02 12.90
C PRO A 133 3.65 -22.07 13.95
N GLU A 134 3.90 -21.82 15.24
CA GLU A 134 3.50 -22.66 16.36
C GLU A 134 1.99 -22.79 16.55
N GLN A 135 1.18 -21.92 15.95
CA GLN A 135 -0.29 -22.05 15.98
C GLN A 135 -0.84 -23.02 14.94
N PHE A 136 -0.06 -23.36 13.89
CA PHE A 136 -0.53 -24.23 12.83
C PHE A 136 -0.94 -25.64 13.28
N PRO A 137 -0.23 -26.31 14.21
CA PRO A 137 -0.65 -27.62 14.73
C PRO A 137 -2.05 -27.64 15.36
N ALA A 138 -2.56 -26.49 15.84
CA ALA A 138 -3.93 -26.38 16.35
C ALA A 138 -4.99 -26.36 15.24
N HIS A 139 -4.60 -26.07 13.99
CA HIS A 139 -5.51 -25.88 12.87
C HIS A 139 -5.35 -26.94 11.77
N PHE A 140 -4.18 -27.55 11.63
CA PHE A 140 -3.84 -28.44 10.51
C PHE A 140 -3.22 -29.75 10.99
N GLN A 141 -3.33 -30.80 10.16
CA GLN A 141 -2.66 -32.08 10.38
C GLN A 141 -1.32 -32.13 9.64
N ALA A 142 -0.50 -33.13 9.96
CA ALA A 142 0.81 -33.37 9.34
C ALA A 142 1.78 -32.17 9.40
N VAL A 143 1.60 -31.27 10.37
CA VAL A 143 2.42 -30.07 10.51
C VAL A 143 3.83 -30.42 10.96
N SER A 144 4.83 -29.95 10.23
CA SER A 144 6.23 -29.99 10.60
C SER A 144 6.78 -28.57 10.58
N LEU A 145 7.14 -28.04 11.76
CA LEU A 145 7.72 -26.72 11.89
C LEU A 145 9.20 -26.76 11.48
N LYS A 146 9.62 -25.78 10.69
CA LYS A 146 11.00 -25.62 10.24
C LYS A 146 11.49 -24.21 10.49
N ASN A 147 12.78 -24.10 10.75
CA ASN A 147 13.45 -22.81 10.88
C ASN A 147 14.07 -22.37 9.54
N ASP A 148 14.24 -21.07 9.38
CA ASP A 148 14.95 -20.51 8.24
C ASP A 148 16.37 -21.08 8.14
N GLY A 149 16.73 -21.57 6.94
CA GLY A 149 18.04 -22.17 6.67
C GLY A 149 18.20 -23.63 7.14
N GLU A 150 17.17 -24.24 7.70
CA GLU A 150 17.19 -25.65 8.09
C GLU A 150 17.08 -26.59 6.88
N TRP A 151 18.00 -27.54 6.78
CA TRP A 151 17.95 -28.63 5.79
C TRP A 151 17.22 -29.84 6.37
N TRP A 152 16.48 -30.55 5.53
CA TRP A 152 15.75 -31.77 5.90
C TRP A 152 15.57 -32.73 4.72
N ASP A 153 15.33 -33.99 5.05
CA ASP A 153 14.93 -35.00 4.07
C ASP A 153 13.43 -34.93 3.84
N VAL A 154 13.02 -34.94 2.57
CA VAL A 154 11.61 -35.02 2.18
C VAL A 154 11.23 -36.48 2.05
N ALA A 155 10.20 -36.91 2.79
CA ALA A 155 9.70 -38.28 2.68
C ALA A 155 9.14 -38.54 1.27
N THR A 156 9.67 -39.54 0.58
CA THR A 156 9.13 -40.07 -0.70
C THR A 156 7.73 -40.65 -0.55
#